data_AF-A0A965X3K6-F1
#
_entry.id   AF-A0A965X3K6-F1
#
_cell.length_a   1.000
_cell.length_b   1.000
_cell.length_c   1.000
_cell.angle_alpha   90.00
_cell.angle_beta   90.00
_cell.angle_gamma   90.00
#
_symmetry.space_group_name_H-M   'P 1'
#
loop_
_entity.id
_entity.type
_entity.pdbx_description
1 polymer ?
#
loop_
_entity_poly.entity_id
_entity_poly.type
_entity_poly.pdbx_seq_one_letter_code
_entity_poly.pdbx_strand_id
1 'polypeptide(L)'
;MATNVYGNGLNSTAGANTVVHYYDRAGIKAANKVNVYGQFVSKKDMPTKMGKTFKISKFLHMYDRSPNDAEFSAKGYMTARTADEVSLSLTNASLAEGAGAVNKRAIQKITVETSLARYGEMIDYTDEVDLFSEDYIQVKYREELGELANARQEDLIQLDMLGTPTVMFSGDATSKALVGAS
;
A
#
# COMPACT_ATOMS: atom_id res chain seq x y z
N MET A 1 23.81 2.66 54.52
CA MET A 1 23.59 2.94 53.09
C MET A 1 24.00 1.70 52.32
N ALA A 2 23.07 0.77 52.09
CA ALA A 2 23.36 -0.44 51.33
C ALA A 2 23.24 -0.09 49.84
N THR A 3 24.36 -0.20 49.13
CA THR A 3 24.43 -0.04 47.68
C THR A 3 23.96 -1.33 47.04
N ASN A 4 22.80 -1.32 46.38
CA ASN A 4 22.34 -2.46 45.59
C ASN A 4 23.17 -2.53 44.32
N VAL A 5 24.07 -3.53 44.24
CA VAL A 5 24.82 -3.87 43.03
C VAL A 5 24.03 -4.94 42.28
N TYR A 6 23.57 -4.62 41.07
CA TYR A 6 22.93 -5.58 40.18
C TYR A 6 23.98 -6.25 39.28
N GLY A 7 24.05 -7.58 39.36
CA GLY A 7 24.41 -8.46 38.24
C GLY A 7 25.89 -8.63 37.91
N ASN A 8 26.45 -9.77 38.33
CA ASN A 8 27.79 -10.24 37.98
C ASN A 8 27.73 -11.10 36.69
N GLY A 9 27.60 -10.48 35.51
CA GLY A 9 27.68 -11.15 34.21
C GLY A 9 28.64 -10.41 33.29
N LEU A 10 29.64 -11.11 32.74
CA LEU A 10 30.56 -10.55 31.75
C LEU A 10 29.78 -9.97 30.55
N ASN A 11 30.12 -8.76 30.11
CA ASN A 11 29.66 -8.24 28.82
C ASN A 11 30.08 -9.24 27.73
N SER A 12 29.12 -9.99 27.19
CA SER A 12 29.39 -10.93 26.11
C SER A 12 29.89 -10.16 24.88
N THR A 13 31.12 -10.48 24.46
CA THR A 13 31.72 -10.02 23.19
C THR A 13 31.22 -10.84 21.98
N ALA A 14 30.32 -11.81 22.21
CA ALA A 14 29.71 -12.64 21.19
C ALA A 14 28.17 -12.48 21.20
N GLY A 15 27.66 -11.75 20.21
CA GLY A 15 26.26 -11.77 19.76
C GLY A 15 25.27 -10.98 20.62
N ALA A 16 24.56 -10.03 19.99
CA ALA A 16 23.35 -9.44 20.56
C ALA A 16 22.33 -10.53 20.95
N ASN A 17 21.63 -10.34 22.08
CA ASN A 17 20.63 -11.23 22.70
C ASN A 17 19.84 -12.13 21.70
N THR A 18 20.27 -13.38 21.52
CA THR A 18 19.57 -14.40 20.69
C THR A 18 18.17 -14.73 21.19
N VAL A 19 17.94 -14.55 22.49
CA VAL A 19 16.64 -14.78 23.16
C VAL A 19 15.57 -13.80 22.66
N VAL A 20 15.91 -12.52 22.49
CA VAL A 20 14.95 -11.52 21.96
C VAL A 20 14.58 -11.84 20.51
N HIS A 21 15.55 -12.24 19.70
CA HIS A 21 15.31 -12.67 18.31
C HIS A 21 14.41 -13.89 18.21
N TYR A 22 14.44 -14.79 19.20
CA TYR A 22 13.54 -15.95 19.26
C TYR A 22 12.08 -15.51 19.45
N TYR A 23 11.82 -14.57 20.37
CA TYR A 23 10.48 -14.03 20.61
C TYR A 23 9.95 -13.21 19.44
N ASP A 24 10.78 -12.32 18.88
CA ASP A 24 10.39 -11.52 17.71
C ASP A 24 10.06 -12.42 16.50
N ARG A 25 10.80 -13.51 16.33
CA ARG A 25 10.53 -14.50 15.28
C ARG A 25 9.17 -15.19 15.49
N ALA A 26 8.75 -15.43 16.73
CA ALA A 26 7.43 -16.01 17.01
C ALA A 26 6.31 -15.05 16.58
N GLY A 27 6.43 -13.76 16.93
CA GLY A 27 5.49 -12.74 16.48
C GLY A 27 5.41 -12.60 14.96
N ILE A 28 6.56 -12.61 14.26
CA ILE A 28 6.60 -12.56 12.79
C ILE A 28 5.91 -13.80 12.17
N LYS A 29 6.09 -14.99 12.75
CA LYS A 29 5.44 -16.21 12.27
C LYS A 29 3.92 -16.14 12.47
N ALA A 30 3.47 -15.64 13.61
CA ALA A 30 2.04 -15.49 13.91
C ALA A 30 1.38 -14.49 12.95
N ALA A 31 2.00 -13.32 12.75
CA ALA A 31 1.57 -12.32 11.77
C ALA A 31 1.42 -12.90 10.35
N ASN A 32 2.43 -13.64 9.89
CA ASN A 32 2.42 -14.21 8.53
C ASN A 32 1.36 -15.31 8.33
N LYS A 33 0.88 -15.97 9.40
CA LYS A 33 -0.08 -17.06 9.32
C LYS A 33 -1.48 -16.58 8.89
N VAL A 34 -1.82 -15.33 9.20
CA VAL A 34 -3.16 -14.75 9.03
C VAL A 34 -3.24 -13.69 7.91
N ASN A 35 -2.22 -13.60 7.06
CA ASN A 35 -2.20 -12.64 5.95
C ASN A 35 -3.13 -13.08 4.81
N VAL A 36 -4.06 -12.20 4.37
CA VAL A 36 -5.07 -12.53 3.34
C VAL A 36 -5.02 -11.53 2.19
N TYR A 37 -5.14 -10.23 2.44
CA TYR A 37 -5.19 -9.17 1.46
C TYR A 37 -3.80 -8.69 1.01
N GLY A 38 -2.76 -8.91 1.82
CA GLY A 38 -1.38 -8.60 1.43
C GLY A 38 -0.93 -9.26 0.12
N GLN A 39 -1.53 -10.40 -0.27
CA GLN A 39 -1.24 -11.09 -1.54
C GLN A 39 -1.69 -10.30 -2.79
N PHE A 40 -2.65 -9.38 -2.66
CA PHE A 40 -3.15 -8.58 -3.78
C PHE A 40 -2.33 -7.32 -4.02
N VAL A 41 -1.38 -7.01 -3.14
CA VAL A 41 -0.52 -5.84 -3.24
C VAL A 41 0.77 -6.19 -3.96
N SER A 42 1.17 -5.37 -4.94
CA SER A 42 2.43 -5.57 -5.64
C SER A 42 3.61 -5.13 -4.77
N LYS A 43 4.76 -5.80 -4.89
CA LYS A 43 6.00 -5.41 -4.20
C LYS A 43 6.46 -3.98 -4.54
N LYS A 44 6.08 -3.46 -5.70
CA LYS A 44 6.41 -2.09 -6.13
C LYS A 44 5.55 -1.04 -5.43
N ASP A 45 4.35 -1.41 -5.02
CA ASP A 45 3.39 -0.53 -4.36
C ASP A 45 3.48 -0.60 -2.84
N MET A 46 4.30 -1.49 -2.29
CA MET A 46 4.63 -1.51 -0.87
C MET A 46 5.56 -0.35 -0.50
N PRO A 47 5.20 0.49 0.48
CA PRO A 47 6.05 1.57 0.93
C PRO A 47 7.31 1.01 1.61
N THR A 48 8.48 1.31 1.04
CA THR A 48 9.76 1.04 1.69
C THR A 48 9.92 1.92 2.93
N LYS A 49 10.72 1.49 3.92
CA LYS A 49 10.94 2.17 5.23
C LYS A 49 11.63 3.55 5.15
N MET A 50 11.30 4.41 4.20
CA MET A 50 11.93 5.71 4.00
C MET A 50 10.91 6.79 3.69
N GLY A 51 10.97 7.88 4.47
CA GLY A 51 10.21 9.10 4.23
C GLY A 51 8.79 9.11 4.81
N LYS A 52 8.13 10.27 4.69
CA LYS A 52 6.70 10.46 5.02
C LYS A 52 5.80 10.41 3.79
N THR A 53 6.40 10.40 2.60
CA THR A 53 5.70 10.44 1.31
C THR A 53 6.19 9.31 0.43
N PHE A 54 5.24 8.59 -0.17
CA PHE A 54 5.50 7.54 -1.13
C PHE A 54 5.11 8.05 -2.51
N LYS A 55 6.05 7.95 -3.46
CA LYS A 55 5.87 8.44 -4.83
C LYS A 55 6.02 7.30 -5.81
N ILE A 56 4.98 7.02 -6.57
CA ILE A 56 5.07 6.14 -7.74
C ILE A 56 4.95 6.99 -8.98
N SER A 57 5.88 6.80 -9.90
CA SER A 57 5.78 7.37 -11.23
C SER A 57 5.38 6.33 -12.25
N LYS A 58 4.39 6.65 -13.07
CA LYS A 58 4.02 5.89 -14.26
C LYS A 58 4.14 6.81 -15.48
N PHE A 59 4.64 6.25 -16.58
CA PHE A 59 4.61 6.93 -17.86
C PHE A 59 3.26 6.67 -18.50
N LEU A 60 2.57 7.74 -18.91
CA LEU A 60 1.40 7.61 -19.76
C LEU A 60 1.81 7.16 -21.14
N HIS A 61 0.95 6.35 -21.75
CA HIS A 61 1.12 6.01 -23.15
C HIS A 61 0.83 7.24 -24.01
N MET A 62 1.52 7.36 -25.14
CA MET A 62 1.43 8.54 -26.02
C MET A 62 0.04 8.70 -26.68
N TYR A 63 -0.78 7.66 -26.64
CA TYR A 63 -2.15 7.64 -27.14
C TYR A 63 -3.20 7.89 -26.06
N ASP A 64 -2.80 7.98 -24.79
CA ASP A 64 -3.73 8.29 -23.70
C ASP A 64 -4.11 9.77 -23.68
N ARG A 65 -5.35 10.05 -23.29
CA ARG A 65 -5.84 11.40 -23.07
C ARG A 65 -5.07 12.05 -21.90
N SER A 66 -4.71 13.31 -22.05
CA SER A 66 -4.07 14.08 -20.98
C SER A 66 -5.03 14.25 -19.80
N PRO A 67 -4.55 14.19 -18.53
CA PRO A 67 -5.38 14.48 -17.36
C PRO A 67 -6.03 15.88 -17.36
N ASN A 68 -5.42 16.83 -18.08
CA ASN A 68 -5.92 18.20 -18.19
C ASN A 68 -6.87 18.41 -19.39
N ASP A 69 -7.18 17.36 -20.15
CA ASP A 69 -8.12 17.42 -21.26
C ASP A 69 -9.56 17.61 -20.73
N ALA A 70 -10.33 18.49 -21.36
CA ALA A 70 -11.68 18.84 -20.92
C ALA A 70 -12.63 17.62 -20.87
N GLU A 71 -12.37 16.59 -21.68
CA GLU A 71 -13.18 15.36 -21.72
C GLU A 71 -12.64 14.25 -20.81
N PHE A 72 -11.52 14.46 -20.12
CA PHE A 72 -10.89 13.42 -19.29
C PHE A 72 -11.83 12.91 -18.18
N SER A 73 -12.60 13.81 -17.58
CA SER A 73 -13.57 13.46 -16.53
C SER A 73 -14.65 12.48 -17.03
N ALA A 74 -15.11 12.63 -18.27
CA ALA A 74 -16.20 11.84 -18.82
C ALA A 74 -15.72 10.53 -19.47
N LYS A 75 -14.55 10.55 -20.11
CA LYS A 75 -14.08 9.47 -20.98
C LYS A 75 -12.82 8.76 -20.47
N GLY A 76 -12.21 9.27 -19.39
CA GLY A 76 -10.98 8.73 -18.81
C GLY A 76 -9.83 8.58 -19.80
N TYR A 77 -8.93 7.64 -19.48
CA TYR A 77 -7.99 7.07 -20.45
C TYR A 77 -8.77 6.29 -21.53
N MET A 78 -8.17 6.10 -22.72
CA MET A 78 -8.89 5.63 -23.92
C MET A 78 -9.60 4.29 -23.72
N THR A 79 -10.88 4.33 -23.35
CA THR A 79 -11.68 3.13 -23.08
C THR A 79 -12.83 2.95 -24.09
N ALA A 80 -13.17 3.99 -24.87
CA ALA A 80 -13.98 3.86 -26.08
C ALA A 80 -13.74 5.05 -27.02
N ARG A 81 -13.60 4.78 -28.31
CA ARG A 81 -13.63 5.80 -29.37
C ARG A 81 -14.75 5.47 -30.33
N THR A 82 -15.60 6.45 -30.61
CA THR A 82 -16.59 6.41 -31.68
C THR A 82 -15.93 6.56 -33.04
N ALA A 83 -16.61 6.16 -34.11
CA ALA A 83 -16.11 6.29 -35.48
C ALA A 83 -15.85 7.76 -35.87
N ASP A 84 -16.66 8.68 -35.36
CA ASP A 84 -16.52 10.12 -35.59
C ASP A 84 -15.26 10.68 -34.92
N GLU A 85 -14.99 10.27 -33.68
CA GLU A 85 -13.75 10.66 -32.97
C GLU A 85 -12.50 10.13 -33.68
N VAL A 86 -12.56 8.92 -34.23
CA VAL A 86 -11.45 8.35 -35.01
C VAL A 86 -11.24 9.16 -36.28
N SER A 87 -12.30 9.42 -37.05
CA SER A 87 -12.23 10.18 -38.30
C SER A 87 -11.66 11.58 -38.08
N LEU A 88 -12.17 12.30 -37.07
CA LEU A 88 -11.68 13.64 -36.72
C LEU A 88 -10.21 13.61 -36.28
N SER A 89 -9.80 12.60 -35.50
CA SER A 89 -8.40 12.46 -35.07
C SER A 89 -7.45 12.25 -36.26
N LEU A 90 -7.88 11.50 -37.27
CA LEU A 90 -7.10 11.26 -38.49
C LEU A 90 -7.00 12.51 -39.35
N THR A 91 -8.11 13.25 -39.51
CA THR A 91 -8.10 14.53 -40.22
C THR A 91 -7.14 15.52 -39.56
N ASN A 92 -7.18 15.65 -38.23
CA ASN A 92 -6.27 16.52 -37.49
C ASN A 92 -4.80 16.04 -37.53
N ALA A 93 -4.58 14.73 -37.70
CA ALA A 93 -3.24 14.17 -37.87
C ALA A 93 -2.70 14.26 -39.31
N SER A 94 -3.53 14.68 -40.27
CA SER A 94 -3.09 14.80 -41.67
C SER A 94 -2.00 15.87 -41.82
N LEU A 95 -1.05 15.59 -42.69
CA LEU A 95 0.08 16.47 -43.00
C LEU A 95 -0.07 16.91 -44.46
N ALA A 96 0.01 18.22 -44.70
CA ALA A 96 0.08 18.75 -46.06
C ALA A 96 1.48 18.51 -46.66
N GLU A 97 1.58 18.51 -47.98
CA GLU A 97 2.86 18.38 -48.67
C GLU A 97 3.80 19.53 -48.26
N GLY A 98 5.04 19.20 -47.86
CA GLY A 98 6.01 20.17 -47.34
C GLY A 98 5.80 20.60 -45.88
N ALA A 99 4.85 20.01 -45.14
CA ALA A 99 4.65 20.32 -43.74
C ALA A 99 5.85 19.90 -42.87
N GLY A 100 6.24 20.77 -41.93
CA GLY A 100 7.24 20.47 -40.90
C GLY A 100 6.69 19.62 -39.75
N ALA A 101 7.29 19.72 -38.57
CA ALA A 101 6.83 18.99 -37.37
C ALA A 101 5.56 19.62 -36.76
N VAL A 102 4.38 19.28 -37.30
CA VAL A 102 3.07 19.87 -36.91
C VAL A 102 2.34 19.06 -35.83
N ASN A 103 2.55 17.75 -35.74
CA ASN A 103 1.82 16.86 -34.82
C ASN A 103 2.69 16.35 -33.65
N LYS A 104 3.22 17.29 -32.86
CA LYS A 104 4.08 16.94 -31.71
C LYS A 104 3.27 16.25 -30.62
N ARG A 105 3.81 15.14 -30.11
CA ARG A 105 3.31 14.45 -28.92
C ARG A 105 4.43 14.40 -27.89
N ALA A 106 4.06 14.60 -26.62
CA ALA A 106 4.99 14.52 -25.51
C ALA A 106 4.66 13.28 -24.67
N ILE A 107 5.70 12.60 -24.20
CA ILE A 107 5.54 11.54 -23.19
C ILE A 107 5.38 12.24 -21.84
N GLN A 108 4.27 11.98 -21.17
CA GLN A 108 4.00 12.54 -19.85
C GLN A 108 4.30 11.52 -18.75
N LYS A 109 5.08 11.94 -17.75
CA LYS A 109 5.28 11.20 -16.51
C LYS A 109 4.27 11.70 -15.48
N ILE A 110 3.38 10.83 -15.03
CA ILE A 110 2.51 11.11 -13.88
C ILE A 110 3.19 10.59 -12.64
N THR A 111 3.32 11.44 -11.63
CA THR A 111 3.77 11.05 -10.30
C THR A 111 2.57 11.11 -9.37
N VAL A 112 2.20 9.95 -8.83
CA VAL A 112 1.19 9.84 -7.78
C VAL A 112 1.91 9.88 -6.46
N GLU A 113 1.47 10.76 -5.57
CA GLU A 113 2.02 10.93 -4.24
C GLU A 113 0.97 10.54 -3.20
N THR A 114 1.39 9.77 -2.20
CA THR A 114 0.57 9.47 -1.03
C THR A 114 1.38 9.68 0.24
N SER A 115 0.70 9.98 1.34
CA SER A 115 1.30 10.15 2.65
C SER A 115 1.23 8.83 3.43
N LEU A 116 2.30 8.55 4.18
CA LEU A 116 2.36 7.37 5.04
C LEU A 116 1.82 7.74 6.43
N ALA A 117 0.69 7.14 6.81
CA ALA A 117 0.19 7.19 8.18
C ALA A 117 1.00 6.23 9.07
N ARG A 118 1.22 6.62 10.32
CA ARG A 118 1.94 5.80 11.31
C ARG A 118 0.93 5.07 12.18
N TYR A 119 1.01 3.75 12.19
CA TYR A 119 0.23 2.88 13.05
C TYR A 119 1.18 2.01 13.86
N GLY A 120 0.85 1.78 15.13
CA GLY A 120 1.65 0.97 16.04
C GLY A 120 0.87 0.72 17.32
N GLU A 121 1.06 -0.46 17.87
CA GLU A 121 0.41 -0.92 19.10
C GLU A 121 1.51 -1.28 20.10
N MET A 122 1.28 -0.99 21.37
CA MET A 122 2.24 -1.21 22.46
C MET A 122 1.55 -1.97 23.60
N ILE A 123 2.28 -2.91 24.19
CA ILE A 123 1.87 -3.61 25.41
C ILE A 123 2.74 -3.07 26.54
N ASP A 124 2.10 -2.56 27.60
CA ASP A 124 2.76 -2.23 28.86
C ASP A 124 2.74 -3.47 29.77
N TYR A 125 3.88 -3.79 30.38
CA TYR A 125 3.99 -4.90 31.33
C TYR A 125 3.61 -4.43 32.73
N THR A 126 2.89 -5.26 33.48
CA THR A 126 2.71 -5.06 34.92
C THR A 126 3.95 -5.51 35.67
N ASP A 127 4.16 -4.96 36.87
CA ASP A 127 5.29 -5.23 37.74
C ASP A 127 5.47 -6.74 38.07
N GLU A 128 4.39 -7.51 38.17
CA GLU A 128 4.44 -8.96 38.40
C GLU A 128 5.03 -9.75 37.21
N VAL A 129 4.81 -9.31 35.97
CA VAL A 129 5.29 -9.99 34.75
C VAL A 129 6.78 -9.69 34.51
N ASP A 130 7.25 -8.51 34.90
CA ASP A 130 8.67 -8.16 34.92
C ASP A 130 9.44 -8.94 36.00
N LEU A 131 8.77 -9.26 37.14
CA LEU A 131 9.40 -9.95 38.27
C LEU A 131 9.42 -11.49 38.12
N PHE A 132 8.46 -12.06 37.37
CA PHE A 132 8.35 -13.51 37.11
C PHE A 132 8.38 -13.83 35.60
N SER A 133 9.42 -13.34 34.91
CA SER A 133 9.58 -13.55 33.46
C SER A 133 9.74 -15.04 33.10
N GLU A 134 8.69 -15.63 32.54
CA GLU A 134 8.73 -16.97 31.94
C GLU A 134 8.86 -16.87 30.41
N ASP A 135 9.67 -17.73 29.78
CA ASP A 135 9.88 -17.72 28.32
C ASP A 135 8.57 -17.90 27.53
N TYR A 136 7.61 -18.65 28.08
CA TYR A 136 6.33 -18.90 27.43
C TYR A 136 5.47 -17.63 27.31
N ILE A 137 5.40 -16.80 28.36
CA ILE A 137 4.57 -15.60 28.33
C ILE A 137 5.16 -14.55 27.37
N GLN A 138 6.49 -14.47 27.28
CA GLN A 138 7.20 -13.59 26.36
C GLN A 138 6.94 -13.95 24.89
N VAL A 139 6.89 -15.26 24.57
CA VAL A 139 6.47 -15.72 23.23
C VAL A 139 5.03 -15.29 22.96
N LYS A 140 4.11 -15.51 23.90
CA LYS A 140 2.68 -15.20 23.71
C LYS A 140 2.42 -13.72 23.48
N TYR A 141 3.09 -12.83 24.23
CA TYR A 141 2.96 -11.39 23.98
C TYR A 141 3.42 -10.99 22.56
N ARG A 142 4.49 -11.58 22.04
CA ARG A 142 4.94 -11.30 20.67
C ARG A 142 4.02 -11.89 19.61
N GLU A 143 3.45 -13.06 19.85
CA GLU A 143 2.44 -13.66 18.97
C GLU A 143 1.20 -12.76 18.86
N GLU A 144 0.60 -12.38 19.99
CA GLU A 144 -0.61 -11.54 20.02
C GLU A 144 -0.37 -10.15 19.42
N LEU A 145 0.77 -9.51 19.77
CA LEU A 145 1.13 -8.20 19.20
C LEU A 145 1.38 -8.31 17.69
N GLY A 146 2.02 -9.39 17.24
CA GLY A 146 2.24 -9.68 15.82
C GLY A 146 0.94 -9.90 15.05
N GLU A 147 0.01 -10.68 15.60
CA GLU A 147 -1.31 -10.92 15.00
C GLU A 147 -2.15 -9.64 14.92
N LEU A 148 -2.19 -8.85 16.00
CA LEU A 148 -2.88 -7.56 16.04
C LEU A 148 -2.31 -6.58 15.00
N ALA A 149 -0.98 -6.50 14.91
CA ALA A 149 -0.30 -5.66 13.93
C ALA A 149 -0.64 -6.08 12.49
N ASN A 150 -0.69 -7.39 12.21
CA ASN A 150 -1.11 -7.88 10.91
C ASN A 150 -2.58 -7.56 10.64
N ALA A 151 -3.49 -7.81 11.59
CA ALA A 151 -4.92 -7.50 11.43
C ALA A 151 -5.14 -6.03 11.06
N ARG A 152 -4.46 -5.08 11.71
CA ARG A 152 -4.56 -3.65 11.36
C ARG A 152 -4.00 -3.32 9.98
N GLN A 153 -2.92 -3.97 9.57
CA GLN A 153 -2.41 -3.79 8.21
C GLN A 153 -3.38 -4.34 7.17
N GLU A 154 -4.01 -5.49 7.44
CA GLU A 154 -5.00 -6.12 6.58
C GLU A 154 -6.28 -5.29 6.46
N ASP A 155 -6.77 -4.70 7.56
CA ASP A 155 -7.92 -3.78 7.55
C ASP A 155 -7.65 -2.54 6.69
N LEU A 156 -6.44 -1.98 6.76
CA LEU A 156 -6.04 -0.83 5.94
C LEU A 156 -6.00 -1.17 4.45
N ILE A 157 -5.47 -2.35 4.10
CA ILE A 157 -5.46 -2.82 2.71
C ILE A 157 -6.90 -3.05 2.24
N GLN A 158 -7.76 -3.65 3.07
CA GLN A 158 -9.16 -3.86 2.73
C GLN A 158 -9.89 -2.54 2.48
N LEU A 159 -9.67 -1.54 3.34
CA LEU A 159 -10.24 -0.20 3.19
C LEU A 159 -9.79 0.47 1.88
N ASP A 160 -8.53 0.32 1.50
CA ASP A 160 -8.02 0.83 0.21
C ASP A 160 -8.68 0.11 -0.98
N MET A 161 -8.81 -1.23 -0.91
CA MET A 161 -9.51 -2.01 -1.95
C MET A 161 -10.97 -1.59 -2.12
N LEU A 162 -11.69 -1.37 -1.01
CA LEU A 162 -13.08 -0.88 -0.99
C LEU A 162 -13.22 0.57 -1.49
N GLY A 163 -12.17 1.38 -1.35
CA GLY A 163 -12.13 2.78 -1.76
C GLY A 163 -11.83 2.99 -3.26
N THR A 164 -11.50 1.94 -4.00
CA THR A 164 -11.19 2.06 -5.43
C THR A 164 -12.42 2.52 -6.25
N PRO A 165 -12.27 3.47 -7.18
CA PRO A 165 -13.40 4.07 -7.92
C PRO A 165 -14.06 3.12 -8.93
N THR A 166 -13.47 1.94 -9.16
CA THR A 166 -14.02 0.94 -10.09
C THR A 166 -15.00 0.06 -9.32
N VAL A 167 -16.16 0.62 -8.99
CA VAL A 167 -17.26 -0.18 -8.43
C VAL A 167 -17.96 -0.88 -9.59
N MET A 168 -17.74 -2.19 -9.73
CA MET A 168 -18.52 -3.01 -10.65
C MET A 168 -19.88 -3.30 -10.02
N PHE A 169 -20.91 -2.66 -10.56
CA PHE A 169 -22.29 -2.96 -10.22
C PHE A 169 -22.78 -4.16 -11.05
N SER A 170 -23.58 -5.04 -10.46
CA SER A 170 -24.18 -6.16 -11.19
C SER A 170 -25.38 -5.68 -12.02
N GLY A 171 -25.55 -6.26 -13.22
CA GLY A 171 -26.66 -5.92 -14.13
C GLY A 171 -26.57 -4.50 -14.68
N ASP A 172 -27.70 -3.81 -14.80
CA ASP A 172 -27.81 -2.45 -15.36
C ASP A 172 -27.63 -1.34 -14.31
N ALA A 173 -27.20 -1.68 -13.09
CA ALA A 173 -27.06 -0.70 -12.02
C ALA A 173 -25.90 0.27 -12.32
N THR A 174 -26.18 1.58 -12.30
CA THR A 174 -25.17 2.64 -12.48
C THR A 174 -24.76 3.30 -11.16
N SER A 175 -25.34 2.86 -10.05
CA SER A 175 -25.01 3.33 -8.70
C SER A 175 -25.32 2.26 -7.65
N LYS A 176 -24.73 2.41 -6.45
CA LYS A 176 -24.91 1.46 -5.32
C LYS A 176 -26.37 1.36 -4.85
N ALA A 177 -27.16 2.42 -5.06
CA ALA A 177 -28.59 2.44 -4.72
C ALA A 177 -29.46 1.55 -5.62
N LEU A 178 -28.94 1.16 -6.79
CA LEU A 178 -29.68 0.39 -7.81
C LEU A 178 -29.32 -1.11 -7.78
N VAL A 179 -28.37 -1.52 -6.96
CA VAL A 179 -27.96 -2.94 -6.84
C VAL A 179 -29.05 -3.72 -6.10
N GLY A 180 -29.68 -4.69 -6.77
CA GLY A 180 -30.74 -5.53 -6.22
C GLY A 180 -32.15 -4.94 -6.30
N ALA A 181 -32.35 -3.86 -7.07
CA ALA A 181 -33.66 -3.24 -7.28
C ALA A 181 -34.50 -3.92 -8.38
N SER A 182 -34.17 -5.17 -8.73
CA SER A 182 -34.89 -6.01 -9.69
C SER A 182 -35.70 -7.09 -8.98
#